data_AF-A0A6P1CXL5-F1
#
_entry.id   AF-A0A6P1CXL5-F1
#
_cell.length_a   1.000
_cell.length_b   1.000
_cell.length_c   1.000
_cell.angle_alpha   90.00
_cell.angle_beta   90.00
_cell.angle_gamma   90.00
#
_symmetry.space_group_name_H-M   'P 1'
#
loop_
_entity.id
_entity.type
_entity.pdbx_description
1 polymer ?
#
loop_
_entity_poly.entity_id
_entity_poly.type
_entity_poly.pdbx_seq_one_letter_code
_entity_poly.pdbx_strand_id
1 'polypeptide(L)'
;PGGSSTPLFTAEHLDVPLDYENVAAAGSMLGTKALQIFDDTTCVVRAVLRWTEFYAHESCGKCTPCREGTYWLVQLLTRLEAGRGTEADLD
;
A
#
# COMPACT_ATOMS: atom_id res chain seq x y z
N PRO A 1 0.62 -7.01 -5.53
CA PRO A 1 1.42 -7.45 -6.71
C PRO A 1 1.46 -6.37 -7.78
N GLY A 2 2.51 -6.30 -8.60
CA GLY A 2 2.48 -5.44 -9.79
C GLY A 2 2.79 -3.97 -9.60
N GLY A 3 2.59 -3.35 -8.46
CA GLY A 3 3.01 -1.97 -8.22
C GLY A 3 2.51 -1.51 -6.87
N SER A 4 2.82 -0.28 -6.48
CA SER A 4 2.36 0.27 -5.19
C SER A 4 0.84 0.48 -5.15
N SER A 5 0.17 0.60 -6.31
CA SER A 5 -1.26 0.89 -6.43
C SER A 5 -2.16 -0.34 -6.28
N THR A 6 -1.65 -1.41 -5.67
CA THR A 6 -2.33 -2.70 -5.55
C THR A 6 -2.23 -3.23 -4.13
N PRO A 7 -3.21 -4.01 -3.66
CA PRO A 7 -3.11 -4.69 -2.37
C PRO A 7 -1.86 -5.58 -2.27
N LEU A 8 -1.26 -5.62 -1.09
CA LEU A 8 -0.15 -6.52 -0.81
C LEU A 8 -0.64 -7.97 -0.71
N PHE A 9 0.19 -8.89 -1.19
CA PHE A 9 0.06 -10.31 -0.88
C PHE A 9 0.88 -10.64 0.36
N THR A 10 0.44 -11.69 1.06
CA THR A 10 1.16 -12.32 2.17
C THR A 10 1.81 -13.62 1.73
N ALA A 11 2.55 -14.26 2.63
CA ALA A 11 3.17 -15.57 2.37
C ALA A 11 2.17 -16.66 1.94
N GLU A 12 0.89 -16.55 2.34
CA GLU A 12 -0.18 -17.48 1.96
C GLU A 12 -0.49 -17.46 0.46
N HIS A 13 -0.07 -16.42 -0.25
CA HIS A 13 -0.38 -16.20 -1.66
C HIS A 13 0.78 -16.55 -2.61
N LEU A 14 1.86 -17.18 -2.12
CA LEU A 14 3.07 -17.46 -2.92
C LEU A 14 2.81 -18.33 -4.15
N ASP A 15 1.84 -19.24 -4.07
CA ASP A 15 1.51 -20.17 -5.15
C ASP A 15 0.42 -19.63 -6.11
N VAL A 16 -0.05 -18.39 -5.93
CA VAL A 16 -1.06 -17.79 -6.82
C VAL A 16 -0.45 -17.56 -8.22
N PRO A 17 -1.03 -18.14 -9.29
CA PRO A 17 -0.57 -17.88 -10.65
C PRO A 17 -0.64 -16.39 -11.01
N LEU A 18 0.42 -15.88 -11.66
CA LEU A 18 0.54 -14.46 -12.03
C LEU A 18 -0.17 -14.11 -13.34
N ASP A 19 -1.47 -14.36 -13.38
CA ASP A 19 -2.39 -13.88 -14.42
C ASP A 19 -3.45 -12.94 -13.82
N TYR A 20 -4.24 -12.29 -14.68
CA TYR A 20 -5.18 -11.26 -14.23
C TYR A 20 -6.30 -11.86 -13.38
N GLU A 21 -6.82 -13.01 -13.78
CA GLU A 21 -7.95 -13.68 -13.16
C GLU A 21 -7.59 -14.23 -11.78
N ASN A 22 -6.49 -14.97 -11.66
CA ASN A 22 -6.06 -15.57 -10.39
C ASN A 22 -5.61 -14.52 -9.38
N VAL A 23 -4.88 -13.48 -9.82
CA VAL A 23 -4.45 -12.40 -8.90
C VAL A 23 -5.64 -11.55 -8.42
N ALA A 24 -6.63 -11.29 -9.28
CA ALA A 24 -7.86 -10.62 -8.89
C ALA A 24 -8.69 -11.47 -7.92
N ALA A 25 -8.82 -12.77 -8.17
CA ALA A 25 -9.51 -13.70 -7.29
C ALA A 25 -8.86 -13.80 -5.90
N ALA A 26 -7.54 -13.61 -5.82
CA ALA A 26 -6.77 -13.57 -4.58
C ALA A 26 -6.78 -12.18 -3.89
N GLY A 27 -7.58 -11.22 -4.36
CA GLY A 27 -7.79 -9.94 -3.68
C GLY A 27 -6.73 -8.86 -3.97
N SER A 28 -5.95 -9.01 -5.04
CA SER A 28 -5.05 -7.95 -5.51
C SER A 28 -5.23 -7.69 -7.02
N MET A 29 -4.26 -7.04 -7.65
CA MET A 29 -4.28 -6.72 -9.07
C MET A 29 -2.87 -6.85 -9.64
N LEU A 30 -2.74 -7.30 -10.89
CA LEU A 30 -1.42 -7.47 -11.52
C LEU A 30 -0.81 -6.15 -12.04
N GLY A 31 -1.64 -5.13 -12.27
CA GLY A 31 -1.21 -3.75 -12.58
C GLY A 31 -0.18 -3.68 -13.72
N THR A 32 0.91 -2.95 -13.48
CA THR A 32 2.04 -2.80 -14.43
C THR A 32 2.98 -4.01 -14.43
N LYS A 33 2.68 -5.07 -13.68
CA LYS A 33 3.53 -6.25 -13.47
C LYS A 33 4.89 -5.93 -12.83
N ALA A 34 5.04 -4.79 -12.15
CA ALA A 34 6.19 -4.47 -11.30
C ALA A 34 6.04 -5.13 -9.91
N LEU A 35 6.39 -6.42 -9.82
CA LEU A 35 6.38 -7.12 -8.53
C LEU A 35 7.42 -6.51 -7.59
N GLN A 36 6.98 -6.19 -6.37
CA GLN A 36 7.82 -5.75 -5.26
C GLN A 36 7.77 -6.85 -4.20
N ILE A 37 8.94 -7.39 -3.84
CA ILE A 37 9.09 -8.49 -2.88
C ILE A 37 9.85 -7.94 -1.68
N PHE A 38 9.32 -8.19 -0.49
CA PHE A 38 9.89 -7.77 0.79
C PHE A 38 10.09 -9.01 1.65
N ASP A 39 11.22 -9.08 2.34
CA ASP A 39 11.52 -10.10 3.34
C ASP A 39 11.09 -9.66 4.75
N ASP A 40 11.39 -10.49 5.74
CA ASP A 40 11.08 -10.27 7.15
C ASP A 40 11.91 -9.15 7.82
N THR A 41 12.93 -8.62 7.13
CA THR A 41 13.73 -7.49 7.62
C THR A 41 13.08 -6.14 7.32
N THR A 42 12.03 -6.13 6.49
CA THR A 42 11.35 -4.91 6.05
C THR A 42 10.09 -4.63 6.85
N CYS A 43 10.00 -3.43 7.44
CA CYS A 43 8.74 -2.94 8.01
C CYS A 43 7.74 -2.62 6.89
N VAL A 44 6.66 -3.40 6.80
CA VAL A 44 5.60 -3.22 5.79
C VAL A 44 4.87 -1.88 5.96
N VAL A 45 4.66 -1.42 7.19
CA VAL A 45 4.03 -0.11 7.48
C VAL A 45 4.88 1.02 6.89
N ARG A 46 6.21 0.93 7.04
CA ARG A 46 7.14 1.90 6.47
C ARG A 46 7.14 1.87 4.94
N ALA A 47 7.04 0.69 4.32
CA ALA A 47 6.94 0.58 2.87
C ALA A 47 5.67 1.28 2.34
N VAL A 48 4.52 1.01 2.96
CA VAL A 48 3.25 1.65 2.61
C VAL A 48 3.31 3.16 2.86
N LEU A 49 3.90 3.62 3.97
CA LEU A 49 4.13 5.04 4.24
C LEU A 49 4.91 5.70 3.10
N ARG A 50 6.00 5.10 2.61
CA ARG A 50 6.78 5.63 1.48
C ARG A 50 5.95 5.74 0.20
N TRP A 51 5.07 4.77 -0.07
CA TRP A 51 4.16 4.86 -1.21
C TRP A 51 3.13 5.96 -1.04
N THR A 52 2.57 6.13 0.15
CA THR A 52 1.62 7.19 0.44
C THR A 52 2.26 8.57 0.35
N GLU A 53 3.50 8.74 0.82
CA GLU A 53 4.28 9.97 0.62
C GLU A 53 4.46 10.28 -0.86
N PHE A 54 4.80 9.27 -1.68
CA PHE A 54 4.87 9.41 -3.13
C PHE A 54 3.53 9.83 -3.73
N TYR A 55 2.41 9.24 -3.31
CA TYR A 55 1.08 9.62 -3.80
C TYR A 55 0.67 11.03 -3.39
N ALA A 56 1.03 11.47 -2.18
CA ALA A 56 0.80 12.85 -1.74
C ALA A 56 1.63 13.84 -2.57
N HIS A 57 2.89 13.50 -2.85
CA HIS A 57 3.80 14.33 -3.66
C HIS A 57 3.37 14.43 -5.13
N GLU A 58 2.99 13.31 -5.74
CA GLU A 58 2.63 13.21 -7.16
C GLU A 58 1.14 13.43 -7.43
N SER A 59 0.33 13.74 -6.41
CA SER A 59 -1.09 14.00 -6.58
C SER A 59 -1.29 15.19 -7.53
N CYS A 60 -2.12 15.02 -8.56
CA CYS A 60 -2.49 16.14 -9.44
C CYS A 60 -3.32 17.22 -8.73
N GLY A 61 -3.76 16.96 -7.50
CA GLY A 61 -4.45 17.93 -6.65
C GLY A 61 -5.90 18.24 -7.02
N LYS A 62 -6.46 17.59 -8.05
CA LYS A 62 -7.79 17.91 -8.59
C LYS A 62 -8.94 17.60 -7.63
N CYS A 63 -8.91 16.44 -7.00
CA CYS A 63 -9.99 15.95 -6.13
C CYS A 63 -9.57 16.08 -4.66
N THR A 64 -10.36 16.80 -3.86
CA THR A 64 -10.11 17.00 -2.42
C THR A 64 -9.86 15.69 -1.66
N PRO A 65 -10.62 14.59 -1.87
CA PRO A 65 -10.34 13.33 -1.18
C PRO A 65 -8.95 12.76 -1.46
N CYS A 66 -8.41 12.95 -2.67
CA CYS A 66 -7.06 12.50 -3.00
C CYS A 66 -6.01 13.51 -2.48
N ARG A 67 -6.19 14.80 -2.78
CA ARG A 67 -5.23 15.84 -2.40
C ARG A 67 -5.06 15.92 -0.89
N GLU A 68 -6.15 16.11 -0.14
CA GLU A 68 -6.08 16.25 1.32
C GLU A 68 -5.97 14.87 2.00
N GLY A 69 -6.69 13.86 1.50
CA GLY A 69 -6.72 12.54 2.12
C GLY A 69 -5.36 11.84 2.11
N THR A 70 -4.55 12.00 1.06
CA THR A 70 -3.19 11.43 1.04
C THR A 70 -2.27 12.10 2.07
N TYR A 71 -2.38 13.41 2.28
CA TYR A 71 -1.65 14.08 3.38
C TYR A 71 -2.07 13.54 4.76
N TRP A 72 -3.37 13.33 4.98
CA TRP A 72 -3.89 12.72 6.20
C TRP A 72 -3.36 11.29 6.41
N LEU A 73 -3.34 10.48 5.35
CA LEU A 73 -2.81 9.12 5.40
C LEU A 73 -1.32 9.10 5.75
N VAL A 74 -0.51 10.02 5.20
CA VAL A 74 0.91 10.14 5.57
C VAL A 74 1.07 10.39 7.08
N GLN A 75 0.28 11.30 7.66
CA GLN A 75 0.34 11.59 9.09
C GLN A 75 -0.06 10.38 9.95
N LEU A 76 -1.11 9.68 9.56
CA LEU A 76 -1.59 8.47 10.25
C LEU A 76 -0.53 7.36 10.19
N LEU A 77 -0.03 7.03 9.00
CA LEU A 77 0.98 6.00 8.80
C LEU A 77 2.31 6.34 9.48
N THR A 78 2.68 7.62 9.55
CA THR A 78 3.85 8.08 10.32
C THR A 78 3.68 7.81 11.82
N ARG A 79 2.48 8.00 12.38
CA ARG A 79 2.21 7.66 13.79
C ARG A 79 2.25 6.16 14.02
N LEU A 80 1.66 5.37 13.11
CA LEU A 80 1.68 3.91 13.19
C LEU A 80 3.13 3.37 13.12
N GLU A 81 3.93 3.85 12.17
CA GLU A 81 5.33 3.43 12.01
C GLU A 81 6.18 3.77 13.25
N ALA A 82 5.92 4.92 13.87
CA ALA A 82 6.58 5.34 15.10
C ALA A 82 6.06 4.66 16.39
N GLY A 83 5.15 3.68 16.28
CA GLY A 83 4.56 3.00 17.44
C GLY A 83 3.65 3.88 18.32
N ARG A 84 3.13 4.98 17.76
CA ARG A 84 2.25 5.95 18.44
C ARG A 84 0.81 5.92 17.92
N GLY A 85 0.44 4.87 17.20
CA GLY A 85 -0.93 4.64 16.78
C GLY A 85 -1.81 4.12 17.91
N THR A 86 -3.12 4.24 17.70
CA THR A 86 -4.18 3.75 18.57
C THR A 86 -5.12 2.86 17.76
N GLU A 87 -5.95 2.03 18.40
CA GLU A 87 -6.95 1.23 17.67
C GLU A 87 -7.91 2.10 16.86
N ALA A 88 -8.23 3.30 17.35
CA ALA A 88 -9.05 4.27 16.64
C ALA A 88 -8.42 4.79 15.33
N ASP A 89 -7.13 4.53 15.08
CA ASP A 89 -6.47 4.84 13.81
C ASP A 89 -6.69 3.76 12.73
N LEU A 90 -7.31 2.63 13.08
CA LEU A 90 -7.61 1.54 12.15
C LEU A 90 -9.04 1.57 11.62
N ASP A 91 -9.91 2.40 12.22
CA ASP A 91 -11.33 2.59 11.88
C ASP A 91 -11.57 3.88 11.08
#